data_AF-A0A534DW85-F1
#
_entry.id   AF-A0A534DW85-F1
#
_cell.length_a   1.000
_cell.length_b   1.000
_cell.length_c   1.000
_cell.angle_alpha   90.00
_cell.angle_beta   90.00
_cell.angle_gamma   90.00
#
_symmetry.space_group_name_H-M   'P 1'
#
loop_
_entity.id
_entity.type
_entity.pdbx_description
1 polymer ?
#
loop_
_entity_poly.entity_id
_entity_poly.type
_entity_poly.pdbx_seq_one_letter_code
_entity_poly.pdbx_strand_id
1 'polypeptide(L)'
;MSGIAARNGALRPLYDERSLAWLLEQAAHKVRHGQLRARAVFEGEKLLGWFMYYARVGEVNEVLQLTARGDSFDRVLQRLLTDAWRQGATALRGRLDPHHVQEYSDRHCWFRREGAWTLVHSRHDDVVSAIERGAAEFTRLDGEWWLRFLGG
;
A
#
# COMPACT_ATOMS: atom_id res chain seq x y z
N MET A 1 -19.45 -0.43 14.60
CA MET A 1 -19.12 -0.66 13.18
C MET A 1 -18.27 0.50 12.67
N SER A 2 -17.00 0.56 13.07
CA SER A 2 -16.10 1.63 12.64
C SER A 2 -15.45 1.20 11.33
N GLY A 3 -15.93 1.76 10.21
CA GLY A 3 -15.30 1.58 8.91
C GLY A 3 -13.89 2.16 8.95
N ILE A 4 -12.89 1.32 8.74
CA ILE A 4 -11.50 1.74 8.53
C ILE A 4 -11.53 2.74 7.36
N ALA A 5 -11.00 3.94 7.61
CA ALA A 5 -11.15 5.09 6.73
C ALA A 5 -10.74 4.77 5.29
N ALA A 6 -11.75 4.58 4.45
CA ALA A 6 -11.57 4.45 3.03
C ALA A 6 -11.43 5.85 2.43
N ARG A 7 -10.59 5.95 1.40
CA ARG A 7 -10.70 7.05 0.45
C ARG A 7 -12.02 6.84 -0.32
N ASN A 8 -12.41 7.82 -1.13
CA ASN A 8 -13.67 7.79 -1.86
C ASN A 8 -13.51 7.06 -3.21
N GLY A 9 -12.79 5.93 -3.24
CA GLY A 9 -12.66 5.09 -4.43
C GLY A 9 -13.98 4.39 -4.76
N ALA A 10 -14.34 4.34 -6.05
CA ALA A 10 -15.53 3.63 -6.52
C ALA A 10 -15.45 2.12 -6.23
N LEU A 11 -14.23 1.58 -6.11
CA LEU A 11 -13.99 0.20 -5.71
C LEU A 11 -12.99 0.16 -4.55
N ARG A 12 -13.40 -0.45 -3.43
CA ARG A 12 -12.57 -0.61 -2.24
C ARG A 12 -12.72 -2.01 -1.64
N PRO A 13 -11.65 -2.58 -1.07
CA PRO A 13 -11.79 -3.80 -0.31
C PRO A 13 -12.60 -3.53 0.97
N LEU A 14 -13.51 -4.47 1.28
CA LEU A 14 -14.28 -4.45 2.51
C LEU A 14 -13.75 -5.55 3.42
N TYR A 15 -13.08 -5.13 4.49
CA TYR A 15 -12.64 -6.03 5.55
C TYR A 15 -13.52 -5.85 6.78
N ASP A 16 -13.95 -6.97 7.34
CA ASP A 16 -14.30 -7.02 8.75
C ASP A 16 -13.03 -7.26 9.60
N GLU A 17 -13.19 -7.18 10.92
CA GLU A 17 -12.07 -7.34 11.86
C GLU A 17 -11.36 -8.70 11.70
N ARG A 18 -12.14 -9.77 11.51
CA ARG A 18 -11.61 -11.14 11.42
C ARG A 18 -10.82 -11.36 10.13
N SER A 19 -11.38 -10.93 9.00
CA SER A 19 -10.76 -11.03 7.69
C SER A 19 -9.51 -10.16 7.60
N LEU A 20 -9.53 -8.96 8.19
CA LEU A 20 -8.33 -8.13 8.27
C LEU A 20 -7.25 -8.76 9.15
N ALA A 21 -7.60 -9.24 10.35
CA ALA A 21 -6.66 -9.89 11.25
C ALA A 21 -5.99 -11.09 10.57
N TRP A 22 -6.80 -11.96 9.94
CA TRP A 22 -6.29 -13.09 9.17
C TRP A 22 -5.36 -12.63 8.03
N LEU A 23 -5.73 -11.60 7.27
CA LEU A 23 -4.93 -11.09 6.16
C LEU A 23 -3.57 -10.55 6.64
N LEU A 24 -3.55 -9.85 7.77
CA LEU A 24 -2.32 -9.35 8.39
C LEU A 24 -1.44 -10.49 8.92
N GLU A 25 -2.03 -11.54 9.50
CA GLU A 25 -1.30 -12.75 9.88
C GLU A 25 -0.67 -13.45 8.67
N GLN A 26 -1.42 -13.61 7.58
CA GLN A 26 -0.88 -14.19 6.35
C GLN A 26 0.26 -13.33 5.80
N ALA A 27 0.11 -11.99 5.82
CA ALA A 27 1.16 -11.08 5.39
C ALA A 27 2.42 -11.21 6.26
N ALA A 28 2.26 -11.43 7.57
CA ALA A 28 3.38 -11.64 8.50
C ALA A 28 4.13 -12.95 8.23
N HIS A 29 3.44 -14.01 7.79
CA HIS A 29 4.07 -15.29 7.44
C HIS A 29 4.91 -15.24 6.16
N LYS A 30 4.77 -14.22 5.31
CA LYS A 30 5.56 -14.03 4.08
C LYS A 30 6.97 -13.47 4.34
N VAL A 31 7.73 -14.12 5.23
CA VAL A 31 9.09 -13.73 5.64
C VAL A 31 10.10 -13.70 4.50
N ARG A 32 9.79 -14.38 3.38
CA ARG A 32 10.58 -14.34 2.14
C ARG A 32 10.84 -12.92 1.61
N HIS A 33 10.05 -11.94 2.00
CA HIS A 33 10.24 -10.56 1.56
C HIS A 33 10.77 -9.63 2.64
N GLY A 34 10.95 -10.14 3.87
CA GLY A 34 11.37 -9.37 5.03
C GLY A 34 10.41 -9.55 6.20
N GLN A 35 10.72 -8.93 7.32
CA GLN A 35 9.80 -8.90 8.46
C GLN A 35 8.70 -7.88 8.18
N LEU A 36 7.43 -8.29 8.33
CA LEU A 36 6.32 -7.36 8.18
C LEU A 36 6.39 -6.28 9.25
N ARG A 37 6.34 -5.02 8.81
CA ARG A 37 6.27 -3.86 9.68
C ARG A 37 5.07 -3.01 9.32
N ALA A 38 4.22 -2.77 10.31
CA ALA A 38 3.02 -1.94 10.19
C ALA A 38 3.07 -0.78 11.19
N ARG A 39 2.73 0.44 10.75
CA ARG A 39 2.68 1.62 11.61
C ARG A 39 1.49 2.50 11.25
N ALA A 40 0.75 2.91 12.27
CA ALA A 40 -0.20 4.01 12.18
C ALA A 40 0.52 5.34 12.48
N VAL A 41 0.10 6.40 11.79
CA VAL A 41 0.68 7.75 11.88
C VAL A 41 -0.38 8.68 12.46
N PHE A 42 -0.04 9.35 13.55
CA PHE A 42 -0.94 10.23 14.29
C PHE A 42 -0.39 11.65 14.41
N GLU A 43 -1.29 12.61 14.50
CA GLU A 43 -1.05 13.98 14.97
C GLU A 43 -1.89 14.20 16.23
N GLY A 44 -1.26 14.15 17.40
CA GLY A 44 -1.98 13.99 18.66
C GLY A 44 -2.80 12.69 18.63
N GLU A 45 -4.10 12.79 18.84
CA GLU A 45 -5.04 11.65 18.76
C GLU A 45 -5.60 11.42 17.34
N LYS A 46 -5.36 12.34 16.41
CA LYS A 46 -5.89 12.25 15.05
C LYS A 46 -5.08 11.27 14.22
N LEU A 47 -5.70 10.18 13.76
CA LEU A 47 -5.10 9.27 12.79
C LEU A 47 -4.95 9.98 11.44
N LEU A 48 -3.71 10.15 10.97
CA LEU A 48 -3.40 10.70 9.66
C LEU A 48 -3.37 9.61 8.57
N GLY A 49 -3.04 8.38 8.94
CA GLY A 49 -2.90 7.28 7.99
C GLY A 49 -2.10 6.13 8.56
N TRP A 50 -1.73 5.18 7.72
CA TRP A 50 -0.89 4.05 8.08
C TRP A 50 -0.10 3.57 6.89
N PHE A 51 0.97 2.82 7.17
CA PHE A 51 1.74 2.12 6.17
C PHE A 51 2.16 0.74 6.64
N MET A 52 2.37 -0.14 5.68
CA MET A 52 2.89 -1.49 5.86
C MET A 52 3.96 -1.77 4.81
N TYR A 53 5.07 -2.36 5.23
CA TYR A 53 6.14 -2.78 4.33
C TYR A 53 6.92 -3.96 4.92
N TYR A 54 7.63 -4.68 4.06
CA TYR A 54 8.57 -5.71 4.50
C TYR A 54 9.95 -5.10 4.72
N ALA A 55 10.46 -5.23 5.93
CA ALA A 55 11.73 -4.67 6.35
C ALA A 55 12.88 -5.69 6.20
N ARG A 56 13.95 -5.23 5.53
CA ARG A 56 15.25 -5.87 5.43
C ARG A 56 16.35 -4.82 5.50
N VAL A 57 17.45 -5.18 6.16
CA VAL A 57 18.62 -4.30 6.30
C VAL A 57 19.48 -4.44 5.05
N GLY A 58 19.91 -3.32 4.48
CA GLY A 58 20.79 -3.30 3.31
C GLY A 58 20.10 -3.63 1.98
N GLU A 59 18.79 -3.88 1.98
CA GLU A 59 18.01 -4.24 0.79
C GLU A 59 16.95 -3.18 0.46
N VAL A 60 16.39 -3.30 -0.75
CA VAL A 60 15.20 -2.55 -1.15
C VAL A 60 13.99 -3.16 -0.45
N ASN A 61 13.30 -2.36 0.35
CA ASN A 61 12.14 -2.78 1.12
C ASN A 61 10.84 -2.60 0.33
N GLU A 62 9.91 -3.53 0.51
CA GLU A 62 8.72 -3.62 -0.34
C GLU A 62 7.51 -3.11 0.42
N VAL A 63 6.96 -1.98 -0.03
CA VAL A 63 5.77 -1.35 0.52
C VAL A 63 4.56 -2.16 0.11
N LEU A 64 3.82 -2.63 1.11
CA LEU A 64 2.61 -3.42 0.95
C LEU A 64 1.38 -2.51 0.84
N GLN A 65 1.33 -1.47 1.67
CA GLN A 65 0.24 -0.50 1.70
C GLN A 65 0.73 0.85 2.23
N LEU A 66 0.21 1.92 1.66
CA LEU A 66 0.36 3.29 2.12
C LEU A 66 -1.00 3.96 1.98
N THR A 67 -1.55 4.45 3.09
CA THR A 67 -2.88 5.08 3.11
C THR A 67 -2.84 6.31 4.00
N ALA A 68 -3.49 7.39 3.55
CA ALA A 68 -3.62 8.62 4.31
C ALA A 68 -5.06 9.13 4.28
N ARG A 69 -5.43 9.93 5.29
CA ARG A 69 -6.72 10.59 5.42
C ARG A 69 -6.60 12.06 5.01
N GLY A 70 -7.52 12.53 4.18
CA GLY A 70 -7.53 13.89 3.64
C GLY A 70 -6.17 14.24 3.01
N ASP A 71 -5.70 15.46 3.25
CA ASP A 71 -4.46 15.98 2.66
C ASP A 71 -3.19 15.57 3.43
N SER A 72 -3.26 14.49 4.22
CA SER A 72 -2.16 14.06 5.09
C SER A 72 -1.15 13.16 4.37
N PHE A 73 -1.29 12.92 3.06
CA PHE A 73 -0.52 11.93 2.34
C PHE A 73 0.99 12.16 2.43
N ASP A 74 1.45 13.37 2.11
CA ASP A 74 2.87 13.73 2.17
C ASP A 74 3.49 13.47 3.56
N ARG A 75 2.74 13.74 4.63
CA ARG A 75 3.20 13.50 6.01
C ARG A 75 3.33 12.01 6.32
N VAL A 76 2.38 11.19 5.85
CA VAL A 76 2.42 9.73 6.04
C VAL A 76 3.55 9.13 5.18
N LEU A 77 3.73 9.60 3.94
CA LEU A 77 4.83 9.22 3.07
C LEU A 77 6.18 9.56 3.71
N GLN A 78 6.37 10.77 4.23
CA GLN A 78 7.59 11.17 4.94
C GLN A 78 7.87 10.25 6.14
N ARG A 79 6.82 9.87 6.88
CA ARG A 79 6.98 8.97 8.03
C ARG A 79 7.37 7.56 7.58
N LEU A 80 6.82 7.04 6.49
CA LEU A 80 7.22 5.77 5.88
C LEU A 80 8.70 5.81 5.48
N LEU A 81 9.12 6.83 4.71
CA LEU A 81 10.51 7.00 4.26
C LEU A 81 11.48 7.03 5.45
N THR A 82 11.15 7.82 6.48
CA THR A 82 11.98 7.95 7.69
C THR A 82 12.07 6.64 8.47
N ASP A 83 10.93 5.95 8.63
CA ASP A 83 10.88 4.68 9.36
C ASP A 83 11.68 3.59 8.64
N ALA A 84 11.54 3.48 7.31
CA ALA A 84 12.29 2.54 6.49
C ALA A 84 13.80 2.79 6.53
N TRP A 85 14.23 4.05 6.41
CA TRP A 85 15.64 4.41 6.54
C TRP A 85 16.22 4.00 7.91
N ARG A 86 15.48 4.23 9.00
CA ARG A 86 15.87 3.79 10.35
C ARG A 86 15.93 2.27 10.51
N GLN A 87 15.19 1.52 9.69
CA GLN A 87 15.28 0.05 9.64
C GLN A 87 16.39 -0.45 8.70
N GLY A 88 17.20 0.45 8.12
CA GLY A 88 18.33 0.09 7.27
C GLY A 88 17.96 -0.20 5.81
N ALA A 89 16.80 0.28 5.33
CA ALA A 89 16.44 0.16 3.91
C ALA A 89 17.40 0.96 3.03
N THR A 90 17.82 0.41 1.89
CA THR A 90 18.57 1.16 0.86
C THR A 90 17.64 1.95 -0.05
N ALA A 91 16.45 1.42 -0.32
CA ALA A 91 15.35 2.11 -0.98
C ALA A 91 14.00 1.49 -0.57
N LEU A 92 12.92 2.13 -0.98
CA LEU A 92 11.57 1.56 -0.93
C LEU A 92 11.05 1.35 -2.35
N ARG A 93 10.36 0.22 -2.54
CA ARG A 93 9.63 -0.09 -3.76
C ARG A 93 8.16 -0.33 -3.42
N GLY A 94 7.25 0.27 -4.19
CA GLY A 94 5.82 0.19 -3.92
C GLY A 94 4.97 0.52 -5.12
N ARG A 95 3.65 0.41 -4.95
CA ARG A 95 2.66 0.86 -5.95
C ARG A 95 2.63 2.40 -5.99
N LEU A 96 2.54 2.95 -7.19
CA LEU A 96 2.24 4.37 -7.42
C LEU A 96 0.71 4.59 -7.35
N ASP A 97 0.25 5.48 -6.48
CA ASP A 97 -1.09 6.06 -6.59
C ASP A 97 -1.02 7.34 -7.45
N PRO A 98 -1.69 7.36 -8.64
CA PRO A 98 -1.65 8.52 -9.53
C PRO A 98 -2.13 9.83 -8.91
N HIS A 99 -2.99 9.77 -7.88
CA HIS A 99 -3.50 10.98 -7.22
C HIS A 99 -2.46 11.69 -6.36
N HIS A 100 -1.34 11.02 -6.06
CA HIS A 100 -0.29 11.54 -5.18
C HIS A 100 1.07 11.68 -5.89
N VAL A 101 1.06 11.74 -7.23
CA VAL A 101 2.28 11.85 -8.05
C VAL A 101 3.11 13.07 -7.68
N GLN A 102 2.47 14.19 -7.33
CA GLN A 102 3.17 15.41 -6.90
C GLN A 102 3.94 15.16 -5.60
N GLU A 103 3.30 14.63 -4.58
CA GLU A 103 3.90 14.35 -3.28
C GLU A 103 5.05 13.32 -3.41
N TYR A 104 4.88 12.29 -4.23
CA TYR A 104 5.98 11.38 -4.55
C TYR A 104 7.16 12.08 -5.23
N SER A 105 6.89 12.95 -6.21
CA SER A 105 7.93 13.71 -6.93
C SER A 105 8.67 14.68 -6.01
N ASP A 106 7.96 15.39 -5.14
CA ASP A 106 8.52 16.33 -4.17
C ASP A 106 9.44 15.64 -3.16
N ARG A 107 9.20 14.34 -2.91
CA ARG A 107 10.05 13.46 -2.11
C ARG A 107 11.11 12.71 -2.92
N HIS A 108 11.34 13.11 -4.17
CA HIS A 108 12.32 12.54 -5.08
C HIS A 108 12.12 11.03 -5.34
N CYS A 109 10.88 10.55 -5.27
CA CYS A 109 10.57 9.20 -5.72
C CYS A 109 10.68 9.12 -7.25
N TRP A 110 11.16 7.97 -7.72
CA TRP A 110 11.44 7.67 -9.11
C TRP A 110 10.41 6.63 -9.57
N PHE A 111 9.80 6.87 -10.73
CA PHE A 111 8.75 6.00 -11.25
C PHE A 111 9.31 5.13 -12.37
N ARG A 112 9.08 3.82 -12.26
CA ARG A 112 9.37 2.86 -13.31
C ARG A 112 8.20 1.92 -13.45
N ARG A 113 7.91 1.55 -14.70
CA ARG A 113 6.99 0.46 -14.99
C ARG A 113 7.71 -0.85 -14.69
N GLU A 114 7.24 -1.58 -13.68
CA GLU A 114 7.77 -2.88 -13.28
C GLU A 114 6.65 -3.91 -13.12
N GLY A 115 6.97 -5.19 -13.32
CA GLY A 115 6.02 -6.29 -13.15
C GLY A 115 5.23 -6.66 -14.42
N ALA A 116 4.33 -7.63 -14.25
CA ALA A 116 3.46 -8.11 -15.33
C ALA A 116 2.31 -7.14 -15.62
N TRP A 117 1.76 -7.21 -16.83
CA TRP A 117 0.48 -6.56 -17.12
C TRP A 117 -0.63 -7.25 -16.33
N THR A 118 -1.49 -6.47 -15.67
CA THR A 118 -2.70 -6.99 -15.03
C THR A 118 -3.85 -6.95 -16.04
N LEU A 119 -4.43 -8.13 -16.33
CA LEU A 119 -5.67 -8.24 -17.09
C LEU A 119 -6.85 -8.10 -16.12
N VAL A 120 -7.78 -7.19 -16.43
CA VAL A 120 -9.01 -6.99 -15.69
C VAL A 120 -10.17 -7.45 -16.55
N HIS A 121 -11.04 -8.29 -15.99
CA HIS A 121 -12.27 -8.72 -16.64
C HIS A 121 -13.39 -8.80 -15.61
N SER A 122 -14.51 -8.15 -15.91
CA SER A 122 -15.72 -8.15 -15.09
C SER A 122 -16.93 -8.12 -16.02
N ARG A 123 -18.06 -8.68 -15.57
CA ARG A 123 -19.37 -8.51 -16.24
C ARG A 123 -20.00 -7.15 -15.93
N HIS A 124 -19.44 -6.42 -14.99
CA HIS A 124 -19.92 -5.11 -14.56
C HIS A 124 -18.94 -4.04 -15.05
N ASP A 125 -19.41 -3.19 -15.95
CA ASP A 125 -18.61 -2.16 -16.62
C ASP A 125 -18.12 -1.08 -15.65
N ASP A 126 -18.90 -0.81 -14.59
CA ASP A 126 -18.53 0.12 -13.52
C ASP A 126 -17.27 -0.33 -12.77
N VAL A 127 -17.10 -1.64 -12.55
CA VAL A 127 -15.90 -2.23 -11.94
C VAL A 127 -14.68 -2.06 -12.85
N VAL A 128 -14.81 -2.35 -14.15
CA VAL A 128 -13.70 -2.19 -15.11
C VAL A 128 -13.29 -0.73 -15.19
N SER A 129 -14.26 0.17 -15.38
CA SER A 129 -14.04 1.61 -15.46
C SER A 129 -13.41 2.17 -14.19
N ALA A 130 -13.80 1.69 -13.00
CA ALA A 130 -13.19 2.11 -11.74
C ALA A 130 -11.70 1.74 -11.68
N ILE A 131 -11.33 0.55 -12.14
CA ILE A 131 -9.93 0.11 -12.14
C ILE A 131 -9.11 0.87 -13.19
N GLU A 132 -9.62 1.04 -14.41
CA GLU A 132 -8.94 1.76 -15.49
C GLU A 132 -8.67 3.23 -15.15
N ARG A 133 -9.59 3.87 -14.42
CA ARG A 133 -9.43 5.27 -13.96
C ARG A 133 -8.55 5.41 -12.72
N GLY A 134 -8.00 4.32 -12.19
CA GLY A 134 -7.25 4.33 -10.94
C GLY A 134 -8.11 4.61 -9.69
N ALA A 135 -9.44 4.48 -9.81
CA ALA A 135 -10.41 4.67 -8.72
C ALA A 135 -10.65 3.38 -7.91
N ALA A 136 -9.76 2.39 -8.07
CA ALA A 136 -9.74 1.16 -7.30
C ALA A 136 -8.63 1.19 -6.24
N GLU A 137 -9.03 1.01 -4.98
CA GLU A 137 -8.15 1.04 -3.81
C GLU A 137 -7.39 -0.28 -3.58
N PHE A 138 -6.98 -0.96 -4.67
CA PHE A 138 -6.22 -2.21 -4.57
C PHE A 138 -4.76 -1.96 -4.19
N THR A 139 -4.33 -2.48 -3.06
CA THR A 139 -2.94 -2.46 -2.63
C THR A 139 -2.30 -3.82 -2.88
N ARG A 140 -0.99 -3.92 -2.63
CA ARG A 140 -0.31 -5.22 -2.67
C ARG A 140 -0.83 -6.18 -1.60
N LEU A 141 -1.45 -5.65 -0.54
CA LEU A 141 -2.15 -6.44 0.47
C LEU A 141 -3.34 -7.21 -0.12
N ASP A 142 -3.96 -6.70 -1.19
CA ASP A 142 -5.29 -7.17 -1.63
C ASP A 142 -5.22 -8.18 -2.77
N GLY A 143 -4.05 -8.36 -3.39
CA GLY A 143 -3.94 -9.28 -4.52
C GLY A 143 -2.54 -9.47 -5.07
N GLU A 144 -1.79 -8.40 -5.38
CA GLU A 144 -0.57 -8.50 -6.20
C GLU A 144 0.41 -9.54 -5.67
N TRP A 145 0.64 -9.60 -4.36
CA TRP A 145 1.63 -10.51 -3.77
C TRP A 145 1.08 -11.88 -3.32
N TRP A 146 -0.24 -12.07 -3.40
CA TRP A 146 -0.86 -13.38 -3.27
C TRP A 146 -0.80 -14.17 -4.59
N LEU A 147 -0.56 -13.48 -5.70
CA LEU A 147 -0.41 -14.11 -7.00
C LEU A 147 0.94 -14.80 -7.12
N ARG A 148 0.90 -16.07 -7.53
CA ARG A 148 2.05 -16.97 -7.74
C ARG A 148 3.09 -16.43 -8.73
N PHE A 149 2.75 -15.38 -9.49
CA PHE A 149 3.60 -14.75 -10.51
C PHE A 149 4.61 -13.73 -9.96
N LEU A 150 4.45 -13.28 -8.71
CA LEU A 150 5.31 -12.25 -8.10
C LEU A 150 6.27 -12.79 -7.03
N GLY A 151 6.30 -14.11 -6.84
CA GLY A 151 7.22 -14.79 -5.93
C GLY A 151 7.56 -16.19 -6.43
N GLY A 152 8.49 -16.27 -7.39
CA GLY A 152 9.06 -17.54 -7.87
C GLY A 152 9.96 -18.18 -6.83
#